data_AF-A0A0C9XGG4-F1
#
_entry.id   AF-A0A0C9XGG4-F1
#
_cell.length_a   1.000
_cell.length_b   1.000
_cell.length_c   1.000
_cell.angle_alpha   90.00
_cell.angle_beta   90.00
_cell.angle_gamma   90.00
#
_symmetry.space_group_name_H-M   'P 1'
#
loop_
_entity.id
_entity.type
_entity.pdbx_description
1 polymer ?
#
loop_
_entity_poly.entity_id
_entity_poly.type
_entity_poly.pdbx_seq_one_letter_code
_entity_poly.pdbx_strand_id
1 'polypeptide(L)'
;MPALQEYYHVITSTAWMVILSIIPQDLVRTAAVLLGGLICVYNIIHAVRPQTLIKKLQLRLLSLEGKLQDAIDSGIMAQADPVFTAQIERSMGRICYRTSELYEITLLMSGGILPEMKAVWQGHSLNIIKCLRDVDNLEVDLEINRATVLKNRYHFWM
;
A
#
# COMPACT_ATOMS: atom_id res chain seq x y z
N MET A 1 -5.48 -51.07 34.61
CA MET A 1 -6.05 -49.84 35.21
C MET A 1 -6.63 -48.90 34.13
N PRO A 2 -7.63 -49.30 33.31
CA PRO A 2 -8.26 -48.40 32.33
C PRO A 2 -9.42 -47.56 32.89
N ALA A 3 -10.09 -48.02 33.96
CA ALA A 3 -11.32 -47.40 34.48
C ALA A 3 -11.12 -45.97 35.04
N LEU A 4 -9.92 -45.64 35.53
CA LEU A 4 -9.61 -44.32 36.09
C LEU A 4 -9.49 -43.25 34.99
N GLN A 5 -9.02 -43.65 33.81
CA GLN A 5 -8.83 -42.74 32.66
C GLN A 5 -10.17 -42.39 31.99
N GLU A 6 -11.09 -43.37 31.89
CA GLU A 6 -12.46 -43.12 31.43
C GLU A 6 -13.22 -42.20 32.39
N TYR A 7 -13.07 -42.40 33.70
CA TYR A 7 -13.72 -41.56 34.71
C TYR A 7 -13.24 -40.10 34.64
N TYR A 8 -11.93 -39.88 34.49
CA TYR A 8 -11.39 -38.54 34.28
C TYR A 8 -11.88 -37.90 32.98
N HIS A 9 -12.00 -38.67 31.90
CA HIS A 9 -12.50 -38.17 30.61
C HIS A 9 -13.97 -37.76 30.68
N VAL A 10 -14.80 -38.51 31.42
CA VAL A 10 -16.21 -38.17 31.62
C VAL A 10 -16.37 -36.90 32.45
N ILE A 11 -15.58 -36.75 33.53
CA ILE A 11 -15.62 -35.56 34.37
C ILE A 11 -15.17 -34.32 33.59
N THR A 12 -14.07 -34.41 32.84
CA THR A 12 -13.59 -33.29 32.05
C THR A 12 -14.59 -32.92 30.96
N SER A 13 -15.17 -33.89 30.25
CA SER A 13 -16.20 -33.65 29.24
C SER A 13 -17.45 -32.97 29.82
N THR A 14 -17.91 -33.43 30.99
CA THR A 14 -19.08 -32.86 31.66
C THR A 14 -18.81 -31.45 32.16
N ALA A 15 -17.62 -31.20 32.72
CA ALA A 15 -17.19 -29.87 33.13
C ALA A 15 -17.11 -28.90 31.94
N TRP A 16 -16.58 -29.34 30.80
CA TRP A 16 -16.56 -28.55 29.56
C TRP A 16 -17.97 -28.22 29.06
N MET A 17 -18.91 -29.16 29.10
CA MET A 17 -20.30 -28.91 28.71
C MET A 17 -20.98 -27.85 29.60
N VAL A 18 -20.76 -27.90 30.92
CA VAL A 18 -21.33 -26.90 31.85
C VAL A 18 -20.74 -25.52 31.59
N ILE A 19 -19.42 -25.43 31.41
CA ILE A 19 -18.74 -24.17 31.10
C ILE A 19 -19.27 -23.59 29.78
N LEU A 20 -19.39 -24.39 28.72
CA LEU A 20 -19.93 -23.96 27.44
C LEU A 20 -21.42 -23.57 27.49
N SER A 21 -22.19 -24.18 28.39
CA SER A 21 -23.62 -23.87 28.58
C SER A 21 -23.86 -22.59 29.37
N ILE A 22 -22.88 -22.11 30.14
CA ILE A 22 -22.97 -20.86 30.91
C ILE A 22 -22.63 -19.64 30.04
N ILE A 23 -21.83 -19.84 28.98
CA ILE A 23 -21.42 -18.77 28.08
C ILE A 23 -22.64 -18.39 27.21
N PRO A 24 -23.15 -17.15 27.31
CA PRO A 24 -24.25 -16.71 26.46
C PRO A 24 -23.84 -16.78 25.00
N GLN A 25 -24.69 -17.34 24.13
CA GLN A 25 -24.44 -17.37 22.68
C GLN A 25 -24.17 -15.96 22.13
N ASP A 26 -24.79 -14.94 22.72
CA ASP A 26 -24.54 -13.53 22.39
C ASP A 26 -23.12 -13.08 22.72
N LEU A 27 -22.48 -13.62 23.77
CA LEU A 27 -21.10 -13.30 24.13
C LEU A 27 -20.12 -13.91 23.13
N VAL A 28 -20.35 -15.16 22.71
CA VAL A 28 -19.52 -15.83 21.68
C VAL A 28 -19.66 -15.11 20.33
N ARG A 29 -20.89 -14.74 19.96
CA ARG A 29 -21.16 -14.00 18.71
C ARG A 29 -20.52 -12.62 18.73
N THR A 30 -20.65 -11.88 19.82
CA THR A 30 -20.05 -10.55 19.97
C THR A 30 -18.52 -10.65 19.97
N ALA A 31 -17.96 -11.64 20.67
CA ALA A 31 -16.52 -11.88 20.68
C ALA A 31 -15.99 -12.25 19.29
N ALA A 32 -16.69 -13.11 18.54
CA ALA A 32 -16.31 -13.47 17.17
C ALA A 32 -16.35 -12.27 16.22
N VAL A 33 -17.39 -11.43 16.31
CA VAL A 33 -17.48 -10.19 15.52
C VAL A 33 -16.38 -9.20 15.89
N LEU A 34 -16.09 -9.04 17.19
CA LEU A 34 -15.01 -8.17 17.66
C LEU A 34 -13.64 -8.67 17.20
N LEU A 35 -13.36 -9.97 17.33
CA LEU A 35 -12.11 -10.59 16.84
C LEU A 35 -11.97 -10.45 15.32
N GLY A 36 -13.03 -10.74 14.56
CA GLY A 36 -13.04 -10.56 13.11
C GLY A 36 -12.78 -9.11 12.71
N GLY A 37 -13.43 -8.16 13.39
CA GLY A 37 -13.19 -6.73 13.20
C GLY A 37 -11.75 -6.32 13.51
N LEU A 38 -11.19 -6.80 14.62
CA LEU A 38 -9.80 -6.53 15.02
C LEU A 38 -8.80 -7.05 13.99
N ILE A 39 -9.00 -8.25 13.46
CA ILE A 39 -8.15 -8.83 12.41
C ILE A 39 -8.23 -7.98 11.13
N CYS A 40 -9.43 -7.57 10.73
CA CYS A 40 -9.62 -6.71 9.56
C CYS A 40 -8.90 -5.36 9.74
N VAL A 41 -9.11 -4.69 10.88
CA VAL A 41 -8.47 -3.39 11.16
C VAL A 41 -6.96 -3.54 11.24
N TYR A 42 -6.46 -4.59 11.90
CA TYR A 42 -5.02 -4.86 11.99
C TYR A 42 -4.40 -5.08 10.61
N ASN A 43 -5.04 -5.88 9.75
CA ASN A 43 -4.58 -6.11 8.38
C ASN A 43 -4.59 -4.83 7.54
N ILE A 44 -5.62 -3.99 7.67
CA ILE A 44 -5.68 -2.69 6.97
C ILE A 44 -4.55 -1.77 7.44
N ILE A 45 -4.36 -1.65 8.75
CA ILE A 45 -3.28 -0.82 9.32
C ILE A 45 -1.92 -1.31 8.85
N HIS A 46 -1.71 -2.63 8.81
CA HIS A 46 -0.45 -3.21 8.36
C HIS A 46 -0.23 -3.01 6.85
N ALA A 47 -1.27 -3.09 6.03
CA ALA A 47 -1.21 -2.81 4.59
C ALA A 47 -0.96 -1.32 4.30
N VAL A 48 -1.49 -0.44 5.15
CA VAL A 48 -1.43 1.02 5.03
C VAL A 48 -0.25 1.58 5.83
N ARG A 49 0.69 0.73 6.27
CA ARG A 49 1.84 1.14 7.07
C ARG A 49 2.71 2.15 6.30
N PRO A 50 2.94 3.37 6.83
CA PRO A 50 3.64 4.43 6.13
C PRO A 50 5.04 4.04 5.66
N GLN A 51 5.79 3.28 6.47
CA GLN A 51 7.13 2.81 6.11
C GLN A 51 7.14 1.86 4.90
N THR A 52 6.14 1.00 4.78
CA THR A 52 6.03 0.09 3.64
C THR A 52 5.63 0.88 2.39
N LEU A 53 4.70 1.82 2.55
CA LEU A 53 4.23 2.67 1.47
C LEU A 53 5.31 3.60 0.95
N ILE A 54 6.14 4.21 1.82
CA ILE A 54 7.20 5.12 1.39
C ILE A 54 8.30 4.39 0.62
N LYS A 55 8.68 3.18 1.06
CA LYS A 55 9.63 2.34 0.32
C LYS A 55 9.09 1.97 -1.06
N LYS A 56 7.80 1.61 -1.13
CA LYS A 56 7.13 1.34 -2.40
C LYS A 56 7.12 2.58 -3.30
N LEU A 57 6.84 3.77 -2.74
CA LEU A 57 6.85 5.03 -3.48
C LEU A 57 8.25 5.34 -4.03
N GLN A 58 9.31 5.19 -3.24
CA GLN A 58 10.69 5.38 -3.69
C GLN A 58 11.07 4.45 -4.84
N LEU A 59 10.72 3.17 -4.75
CA LEU A 59 10.96 2.20 -5.83
C LEU A 59 10.20 2.57 -7.12
N ARG A 60 8.94 2.98 -6.99
CA ARG A 60 8.12 3.41 -8.14
C ARG A 60 8.67 4.68 -8.77
N LEU A 61 9.12 5.63 -7.96
CA LEU A 61 9.74 6.87 -8.45
C LEU A 61 11.04 6.58 -9.21
N LEU A 62 11.90 5.71 -8.69
CA LEU A 62 13.14 5.29 -9.36
C LEU A 62 12.85 4.57 -10.68
N SER A 63 11.82 3.72 -10.71
CA SER A 63 11.37 3.06 -11.94
C SER A 63 10.86 4.06 -12.97
N LEU A 64 10.10 5.08 -12.54
CA LEU A 64 9.60 6.14 -13.41
C LEU A 64 10.75 6.98 -13.99
N GLU A 65 11.73 7.34 -13.15
CA GLU A 65 12.94 8.05 -13.57
C GLU A 65 13.71 7.25 -14.63
N GLY A 66 13.86 5.94 -14.44
CA GLY A 66 14.47 5.06 -15.43
C GLY A 66 13.71 5.02 -16.77
N LYS A 67 12.37 4.94 -16.73
CA LYS A 67 11.53 5.00 -17.95
C LYS A 67 11.64 6.36 -18.65
N LEU A 68 11.71 7.43 -17.89
CA LEU A 68 11.88 8.78 -18.41
C LEU A 68 13.25 8.94 -19.09
N GLN A 69 14.32 8.43 -18.45
CA GLN A 69 15.66 8.44 -19.04
C GLN A 69 15.71 7.62 -20.34
N ASP A 70 15.10 6.43 -20.38
CA ASP A 70 14.98 5.63 -21.62
C ASP A 70 14.23 6.37 -22.73
N ALA A 71 13.15 7.09 -22.39
CA ALA A 71 12.41 7.91 -23.35
C ALA A 71 13.22 9.13 -23.86
N ILE A 72 14.11 9.67 -23.03
CA ILE A 72 15.04 10.74 -23.42
C ILE A 72 16.13 10.16 -24.35
N ASP A 73 16.78 9.08 -23.95
CA ASP A 73 17.89 8.45 -24.67
C ASP A 73 17.46 7.90 -26.04
N SER A 74 16.22 7.37 -26.13
CA SER A 74 15.60 6.92 -27.39
C SER A 74 15.10 8.06 -28.29
N GLY A 75 15.28 9.31 -27.87
CA GLY A 75 14.87 10.52 -28.60
C GLY A 75 13.34 10.67 -28.71
N ILE A 76 12.57 9.93 -27.90
CA ILE A 76 11.10 10.02 -27.88
C ILE A 76 10.67 11.33 -27.25
N MET A 77 11.34 11.76 -26.18
CA MET A 77 11.08 13.08 -25.58
C MET A 77 11.48 14.25 -26.47
N ALA A 78 12.51 14.09 -27.31
CA ALA A 78 12.89 15.12 -28.29
C ALA A 78 11.85 15.31 -29.40
N GLN A 79 11.01 14.29 -29.64
CA GLN A 79 9.90 14.33 -30.60
C GLN A 79 8.56 14.68 -29.95
N ALA A 80 8.53 14.79 -28.62
CA ALA A 80 7.35 15.18 -27.88
C ALA A 80 7.13 16.70 -27.95
N ASP A 81 5.89 17.13 -27.73
CA ASP A 81 5.55 18.55 -27.68
C ASP A 81 6.31 19.25 -26.53
N PRO A 82 6.92 20.44 -26.75
CA PRO A 82 7.56 21.21 -25.67
C PRO A 82 6.64 21.47 -24.46
N VAL A 83 5.32 21.61 -24.68
CA VAL A 83 4.33 21.75 -23.60
C VAL A 83 4.27 20.46 -22.76
N PHE A 84 4.27 19.30 -23.41
CA PHE A 84 4.26 18.00 -22.74
C PHE A 84 5.54 17.78 -21.93
N THR A 85 6.71 18.07 -22.52
CA THR A 85 8.00 17.96 -21.85
C THR A 85 8.06 18.86 -20.60
N ALA A 86 7.63 20.11 -20.71
CA ALA A 86 7.56 21.03 -19.57
C ALA A 86 6.54 20.60 -18.50
N GLN A 87 5.45 19.93 -18.90
CA GLN A 87 4.47 19.37 -17.96
C GLN A 87 5.05 18.17 -17.20
N ILE A 88 5.76 17.28 -17.87
CA ILE A 88 6.44 16.14 -17.24
C ILE A 88 7.49 16.64 -16.25
N GLU A 89 8.35 17.57 -16.64
CA GLU A 89 9.40 18.10 -15.77
C GLU A 89 8.81 18.71 -14.49
N ARG A 90 7.75 19.53 -14.62
CA ARG A 90 7.05 20.09 -13.46
C ARG A 90 6.39 19.03 -12.59
N SER A 91 5.78 18.01 -13.19
CA SER A 91 5.08 16.95 -12.46
C SER A 91 6.06 16.06 -11.72
N MET A 92 7.16 15.69 -12.37
CA MET A 92 8.26 14.93 -11.78
C MET A 92 8.89 15.71 -10.61
N GLY A 93 9.23 16.99 -10.81
CA GLY A 93 9.77 17.84 -9.74
C GLY A 93 8.83 17.94 -8.53
N ARG A 94 7.52 18.07 -8.76
CA ARG A 94 6.51 18.10 -7.68
C ARG A 94 6.42 16.76 -6.95
N ILE A 95 6.45 15.64 -7.67
CA ILE A 95 6.38 14.30 -7.08
C ILE A 95 7.65 14.02 -6.26
N CYS A 96 8.83 14.36 -6.78
CA CYS A 96 10.09 14.21 -6.07
C CYS A 96 10.09 15.02 -4.77
N TYR A 97 9.67 16.29 -4.82
CA TYR A 97 9.56 17.13 -3.63
C TYR A 97 8.63 16.53 -2.58
N ARG A 98 7.40 16.14 -2.99
CA ARG A 98 6.44 15.51 -2.08
C ARG A 98 6.94 14.19 -1.51
N THR A 99 7.66 13.40 -2.31
CA THR A 99 8.21 12.12 -1.86
C THR A 99 9.27 12.34 -0.79
N SER A 100 10.15 13.33 -0.96
CA SER A 100 11.14 13.71 0.06
C SER A 100 10.49 14.22 1.34
N GLU A 101 9.49 15.10 1.24
CA GLU A 101 8.74 15.60 2.39
C GLU A 101 8.05 14.44 3.15
N LEU A 102 7.35 13.56 2.43
CA LEU A 102 6.71 12.40 3.04
C LEU A 102 7.71 11.42 3.66
N TYR A 103 8.90 11.29 3.08
CA TYR A 103 9.97 10.44 3.62
C TYR A 103 10.52 11.01 4.93
N GLU A 104 10.79 12.31 5.00
CA GLU A 104 11.24 12.98 6.22
C GLU A 104 10.22 12.83 7.34
N ILE A 105 8.93 13.09 7.06
CA ILE A 105 7.86 12.93 8.04
C ILE A 105 7.78 11.46 8.50
N THR A 106 7.93 10.50 7.58
CA THR A 106 7.93 9.06 7.92
C THR A 106 9.11 8.67 8.81
N LEU A 107 10.30 9.23 8.57
CA LEU A 107 11.48 9.03 9.41
C LEU A 107 11.30 9.61 10.81
N LEU A 108 10.73 10.82 10.92
CA LEU A 108 10.44 11.43 12.22
C LEU A 108 9.45 10.62 13.05
N MET A 109 8.55 9.88 12.38
CA MET A 109 7.57 9.00 13.02
C MET A 109 8.07 7.56 13.18
N SER A 110 9.28 7.21 12.73
CA SER A 110 9.85 5.86 12.86
C SER A 110 10.41 5.63 14.28
N GLY A 111 9.52 5.59 15.28
CA GLY A 111 9.87 5.35 16.68
C GLY A 111 9.26 4.10 17.30
N GLY A 112 8.41 3.37 16.55
CA GLY A 112 7.73 2.15 17.01
C GLY A 112 6.33 1.97 16.41
N ILE A 113 5.63 0.91 16.82
CA ILE A 113 4.31 0.53 16.27
C ILE A 113 3.23 1.59 16.59
N LEU A 114 3.26 2.20 17.79
CA LEU A 114 2.27 3.19 18.22
C LEU A 114 2.35 4.53 17.43
N PRO A 115 3.54 5.15 17.24
CA PRO A 115 3.69 6.30 16.34
C PRO A 115 3.22 6.03 14.91
N GLU A 116 3.49 4.84 14.37
CA GLU A 116 3.06 4.49 13.02
C GLU A 116 1.55 4.30 12.91
N MET A 117 0.90 3.66 13.88
CA MET A 117 -0.56 3.57 13.95
C MET A 117 -1.20 4.96 14.03
N LYS A 118 -0.59 5.87 14.81
CA LYS A 118 -1.02 7.27 14.88
C LYS A 118 -0.87 7.97 13.53
N ALA A 119 0.22 7.75 12.81
CA ALA A 119 0.44 8.29 11.48
C ALA A 119 -0.58 7.80 10.44
N VAL A 120 -0.95 6.50 10.50
CA VAL A 120 -2.03 5.93 9.69
C VAL A 120 -3.35 6.65 9.99
N TRP A 121 -3.68 6.82 11.27
CA TRP A 121 -4.90 7.51 11.70
C TRP A 121 -4.93 8.99 11.32
N GLN A 122 -3.77 9.66 11.34
CA GLN A 122 -3.63 11.05 10.92
C GLN A 122 -3.65 11.24 9.39
N GLY A 123 -3.81 10.16 8.62
CA GLY A 123 -3.95 10.22 7.17
C GLY A 123 -2.62 10.36 6.42
N HIS A 124 -1.47 10.20 7.10
CA HIS A 124 -0.16 10.26 6.44
C HIS A 124 -0.04 9.21 5.34
N SER A 125 -0.56 8.00 5.59
CA SER A 125 -0.61 6.94 4.58
C SER A 125 -1.47 7.29 3.36
N LEU A 126 -2.54 8.07 3.54
CA LEU A 126 -3.37 8.53 2.42
C LEU A 126 -2.59 9.51 1.55
N ASN A 127 -1.74 10.36 2.16
CA ASN A 127 -0.86 11.25 1.40
C ASN A 127 0.17 10.47 0.58
N ILE A 128 0.76 9.40 1.15
CA ILE A 128 1.68 8.52 0.42
C ILE A 128 0.95 7.79 -0.72
N ILE A 129 -0.26 7.27 -0.48
CA ILE A 129 -1.08 6.63 -1.52
C ILE A 129 -1.44 7.60 -2.64
N LYS A 130 -1.75 8.86 -2.30
CA LYS A 130 -2.01 9.90 -3.28
C LYS A 130 -0.78 10.19 -4.13
N CYS A 131 0.39 10.28 -3.51
CA CYS A 131 1.65 10.46 -4.25
C CYS A 131 1.97 9.26 -5.16
N LEU A 132 1.70 8.03 -4.70
CA LEU A 132 1.80 6.82 -5.54
C LEU A 132 0.89 6.90 -6.77
N ARG A 133 -0.35 7.39 -6.61
CA ARG A 133 -1.27 7.59 -7.74
C ARG A 133 -0.78 8.67 -8.70
N ASP A 134 -0.20 9.75 -8.18
CA ASP A 134 0.41 10.79 -9.01
C ASP A 134 1.57 10.22 -9.86
N VAL A 135 2.38 9.32 -9.29
CA VAL A 135 3.43 8.57 -10.03
C VAL A 135 2.81 7.67 -11.11
N ASP A 136 1.79 6.87 -10.76
CA ASP A 136 1.14 5.97 -11.72
C ASP A 136 0.52 6.74 -12.90
N ASN A 137 -0.10 7.89 -12.65
CA ASN A 137 -0.66 8.74 -13.71
C ASN A 137 0.44 9.27 -14.65
N LEU A 138 1.57 9.71 -14.09
CA LEU A 138 2.70 10.21 -14.88
C LEU A 138 3.36 9.10 -15.71
N GLU A 139 3.42 7.88 -15.18
CA GLU A 139 3.88 6.69 -15.90
C GLU A 139 2.99 6.40 -17.12
N VAL A 140 1.66 6.47 -16.94
CA VAL A 140 0.68 6.28 -18.02
C VAL A 140 0.81 7.37 -19.10
N ASP A 141 0.92 8.64 -18.71
CA ASP A 141 1.09 9.74 -19.66
C ASP A 141 2.34 9.55 -20.54
N LEU A 142 3.43 9.07 -19.93
CA LEU A 142 4.69 8.80 -20.62
C LEU A 142 4.55 7.63 -21.62
N GLU A 143 3.83 6.58 -21.24
CA GLU A 143 3.54 5.44 -22.12
C GLU A 143 2.63 5.82 -23.30
N ILE A 144 1.61 6.66 -23.06
CA ILE A 144 0.74 7.18 -24.12
C ILE A 144 1.54 8.01 -25.12
N ASN A 145 2.42 8.89 -24.64
CA ASN A 145 3.26 9.70 -25.52
C ASN A 145 4.23 8.82 -26.32
N ARG A 146 4.86 7.83 -25.66
CA ARG A 146 5.71 6.84 -26.34
C ARG A 146 4.98 6.15 -27.47
N ALA A 147 3.78 5.64 -27.22
CA ALA A 147 2.96 4.96 -28.23
C ALA A 147 2.58 5.91 -29.39
N THR A 148 2.27 7.16 -29.07
CA THR A 148 1.92 8.19 -30.07
C THR A 148 3.09 8.50 -30.99
N VAL A 149 4.29 8.73 -30.42
CA VAL A 149 5.51 8.98 -31.19
C VAL A 149 5.86 7.79 -32.08
N LEU A 150 5.79 6.56 -31.54
CA LEU A 150 6.05 5.36 -32.33
C LEU A 150 5.07 5.21 -33.49
N LYS A 151 3.77 5.43 -33.25
CA LYS A 151 2.74 5.42 -34.29
C LYS A 151 3.04 6.45 -35.39
N ASN A 152 3.40 7.67 -35.02
CA ASN A 152 3.74 8.72 -35.97
C ASN A 152 4.98 8.37 -36.80
N ARG A 153 5.99 7.74 -36.20
CA ARG A 153 7.13 7.19 -36.95
C ARG A 153 6.65 6.17 -37.97
N TYR A 154 5.85 5.18 -37.58
CA TYR A 154 5.34 4.17 -38.53
C TYR A 154 4.58 4.79 -39.72
N HIS A 155 3.73 5.79 -39.47
CA HIS A 155 3.04 6.50 -40.55
C HIS A 155 3.96 7.30 -41.48
N PHE A 156 5.14 7.69 -41.02
CA PHE A 156 6.13 8.42 -41.83
C PHE A 156 6.98 7.50 -42.73
N TRP A 157 7.04 6.20 -42.40
CA TRP A 157 7.75 5.18 -43.16
C TRP A 157 6.88 4.47 -44.22
N MET A 158 5.56 4.74 -44.23
CA MET A 158 4.58 4.29 -45.24
C MET A 158 4.29 5.40 -46.24
#